data_AF-A0A178VUU6-F1
#
_entry.id   AF-A0A178VUU6-F1
#
_cell.length_a   1.000
_cell.length_b   1.000
_cell.length_c   1.000
_cell.angle_alpha   90.00
_cell.angle_beta   90.00
_cell.angle_gamma   90.00
#
_symmetry.space_group_name_H-M   'P 1'
#
loop_
_entity.id
_entity.type
_entity.pdbx_description
1 polymer ?
#
loop_
_entity_poly.entity_id
_entity_poly.type
_entity_poly.pdbx_seq_one_letter_code
_entity_poly.pdbx_strand_id
1 'polypeptide(L)'
;MALLFIIGDGNNLYDFTYVENVAHAHVCAERALASGGDVSTKAAGQAYFITNMEPIKFWEFMSQLLDGLGYERPSIKIPAFIMMPIAHLVELTYKVLGPYGMTVPQLTPSRVRLLSCSRTFDSTKAKDRLGYAPVVPLQEGIRRTIDSFSHLTAGSQSKREGPSKASRILGGGKVADTLLWKDLKQTLIAIFILISIYYNFVATGSTVVTALSKALLVASVFLFLHGILPEKIFGYTVEKIPASQFHLSKDSSHDLSLSVISSWNTTVKALRSLCQGNDWSFFFKVVFVLLALSLAGAISLHSIFVIGLPIAFLAFLVYEKKEQEIDSIVVSFKSFACKHKSDVYEKLFGSKKHD
;
A
#
# COMPACT_ATOMS: atom_id res chain seq x y z
N MET A 1 -4.98 8.77 -7.63
CA MET A 1 -5.62 7.44 -7.44
C MET A 1 -6.71 7.32 -8.49
N ALA A 2 -6.43 6.66 -9.62
CA ALA A 2 -7.47 6.37 -10.61
C ALA A 2 -8.53 5.46 -9.96
N LEU A 3 -9.80 5.82 -10.10
CA LEU A 3 -10.92 5.01 -9.65
C LEU A 3 -10.94 3.75 -10.51
N LEU A 4 -10.35 2.65 -10.03
CA LEU A 4 -10.37 1.35 -10.69
C LEU A 4 -11.71 0.62 -10.51
N PHE A 5 -12.57 1.14 -9.63
CA PHE A 5 -13.77 0.46 -9.14
C PHE A 5 -15.04 1.19 -9.54
N ILE A 6 -15.99 0.44 -10.10
CA ILE A 6 -17.38 0.81 -10.35
C ILE A 6 -18.21 0.39 -9.14
N ILE A 7 -18.87 1.33 -8.49
CA ILE A 7 -19.77 1.06 -7.38
C ILE A 7 -21.18 0.82 -7.93
N GLY A 8 -21.76 -0.34 -7.63
CA GLY A 8 -23.07 -0.76 -8.14
C GLY A 8 -22.98 -1.57 -9.44
N ASP A 9 -24.07 -1.58 -10.21
CA ASP A 9 -24.18 -2.31 -11.47
C ASP A 9 -23.59 -1.56 -12.68
N GLY A 10 -23.38 -0.25 -12.50
CA GLY A 10 -22.83 0.67 -13.49
C GLY A 10 -23.87 1.27 -14.44
N ASN A 11 -25.17 1.04 -14.21
CA ASN A 11 -26.24 1.53 -15.09
C ASN A 11 -26.91 2.82 -14.59
N ASN A 12 -26.34 3.46 -13.57
CA ASN A 12 -26.87 4.69 -13.01
C ASN A 12 -26.74 5.87 -13.99
N LEU A 13 -27.88 6.43 -14.37
CA LEU A 13 -27.98 7.59 -15.26
C LEU A 13 -27.81 8.89 -14.48
N TYR A 14 -27.05 9.82 -15.04
CA TYR A 14 -26.75 11.13 -14.48
C TYR A 14 -26.90 12.22 -15.52
N ASP A 15 -27.41 13.37 -15.08
CA ASP A 15 -27.32 14.61 -15.85
C ASP A 15 -26.07 15.38 -15.42
N PHE A 16 -25.20 15.65 -16.39
CA PHE A 16 -24.07 16.54 -16.25
C PHE A 16 -24.34 17.83 -17.01
N THR A 17 -24.04 18.98 -16.40
CA THR A 17 -24.26 20.29 -17.02
C THR A 17 -22.95 21.02 -17.12
N TYR A 18 -22.61 21.49 -18.32
CA TYR A 18 -21.41 22.31 -18.50
C TYR A 18 -21.62 23.71 -17.91
N VAL A 19 -20.57 24.29 -17.33
CA VAL A 19 -20.68 25.57 -16.59
C VAL A 19 -21.17 26.73 -17.47
N GLU A 20 -20.78 26.78 -18.75
CA GLU A 20 -21.28 27.80 -19.69
C GLU A 20 -22.78 27.65 -19.96
N ASN A 21 -23.33 26.43 -19.96
CA ASN A 21 -24.77 26.21 -20.12
C ASN A 21 -25.54 26.70 -18.89
N VAL A 22 -24.97 26.55 -17.69
CA VAL A 22 -25.55 27.12 -16.45
C VAL A 22 -25.56 28.65 -16.52
N ALA A 23 -24.45 29.26 -16.95
CA ALA A 23 -24.38 30.70 -17.16
C ALA A 23 -25.38 31.18 -18.23
N HIS A 24 -25.50 30.44 -19.33
CA HIS A 24 -26.49 30.72 -20.38
C HIS A 24 -27.93 30.66 -19.85
N ALA A 25 -28.24 29.71 -18.97
CA ALA A 25 -29.56 29.64 -18.34
C ALA A 25 -29.90 30.89 -17.50
N HIS A 26 -28.91 31.50 -16.84
CA HIS A 26 -29.12 32.77 -16.14
C HIS A 26 -29.40 33.92 -17.10
N VAL A 27 -28.72 33.97 -18.25
CA VAL A 27 -29.00 34.96 -19.30
C VAL A 27 -30.40 34.76 -19.88
N CYS A 28 -30.83 33.51 -20.11
CA CYS A 28 -32.19 33.20 -20.53
C CYS A 28 -33.23 33.65 -19.49
N ALA A 29 -32.95 33.43 -18.20
CA ALA A 29 -33.83 33.85 -17.12
C ALA A 29 -33.96 35.38 -17.04
N GLU A 30 -32.85 36.11 -17.15
CA GLU A 30 -32.86 37.58 -17.18
C GLU A 30 -33.70 38.09 -18.35
N ARG A 31 -33.47 37.59 -19.56
CA ARG A 31 -34.25 37.97 -20.75
C ARG A 31 -35.73 37.69 -20.59
N ALA A 32 -36.09 36.51 -20.07
CA ALA A 32 -37.48 36.14 -19.85
C ALA A 32 -38.18 37.08 -18.85
N LEU A 33 -37.47 37.51 -17.81
CA LEU A 33 -37.99 38.47 -16.83
C LEU A 33 -38.10 39.89 -17.42
N ALA A 34 -37.10 40.32 -18.19
CA ALA A 34 -37.05 41.65 -18.83
C ALA A 34 -38.08 41.81 -19.97
N SER A 35 -38.55 40.70 -20.56
CA SER A 35 -39.52 40.69 -21.65
C SER A 35 -40.88 41.32 -21.29
N GLY A 36 -41.20 41.43 -20.00
CA GLY A 36 -42.52 41.89 -19.53
C GLY A 36 -43.66 40.93 -19.91
N GLY A 37 -44.90 41.37 -19.64
CA GLY A 37 -46.11 40.62 -20.01
C GLY A 37 -46.20 39.20 -19.44
N ASP A 38 -46.86 38.31 -20.18
CA ASP A 38 -47.14 36.93 -19.77
C ASP A 38 -45.90 36.04 -19.64
N VAL A 39 -44.82 36.36 -20.35
CA VAL A 39 -43.56 35.59 -20.27
C VAL A 39 -42.88 35.82 -18.93
N SER A 40 -42.79 37.09 -18.51
CA SER A 40 -42.19 37.47 -17.23
C SER A 40 -42.96 36.90 -16.04
N THR A 41 -44.30 36.95 -16.06
CA THR A 41 -45.14 36.40 -14.98
C THR A 41 -45.04 34.88 -14.86
N LYS A 42 -44.89 34.16 -15.99
CA LYS A 42 -44.66 32.70 -15.99
C LYS A 42 -43.27 32.30 -15.52
N ALA A 43 -42.28 33.17 -15.74
CA ALA A 43 -40.88 32.96 -15.38
C ALA A 43 -40.58 33.31 -13.91
N ALA A 44 -41.20 34.35 -13.37
CA ALA A 44 -40.91 34.88 -12.04
C ALA A 44 -41.35 33.96 -10.89
N GLY A 45 -40.56 33.93 -9.80
CA GLY A 45 -40.90 33.22 -8.56
C GLY A 45 -40.88 31.69 -8.65
N GLN A 46 -40.29 31.13 -9.69
CA GLN A 46 -40.27 29.69 -9.95
C GLN A 46 -38.86 29.10 -9.78
N ALA A 47 -38.79 27.85 -9.30
CA ALA A 47 -37.57 27.04 -9.33
C ALA A 47 -37.47 26.24 -10.65
N TYR A 48 -36.24 26.12 -11.16
CA TYR A 48 -35.92 25.45 -12.43
C TYR A 48 -34.73 24.50 -12.25
N PHE A 49 -34.79 23.33 -12.89
CA PHE A 49 -33.64 22.46 -13.06
C PHE A 49 -32.97 22.74 -14.40
N ILE A 50 -31.66 22.95 -14.39
CA ILE A 50 -30.86 23.23 -15.58
C ILE A 50 -29.94 22.04 -15.83
N THR A 51 -30.16 21.38 -16.98
CA THR A 51 -29.36 20.22 -17.44
C THR A 51 -28.88 20.44 -18.87
N ASN A 52 -27.96 19.57 -19.33
CA ASN A 52 -27.60 19.49 -20.75
C ASN A 52 -28.65 18.78 -21.62
N MET A 53 -29.74 18.24 -21.04
CA MET A 53 -30.75 17.43 -21.75
C MET A 53 -30.17 16.16 -22.44
N GLU A 54 -28.98 15.73 -22.03
CA GLU A 54 -28.25 14.58 -22.57
C GLU A 54 -27.84 13.63 -21.42
N PRO A 55 -28.79 12.88 -20.82
CA PRO A 55 -28.48 11.98 -19.72
C PRO A 55 -27.56 10.85 -20.18
N ILE A 56 -26.48 10.63 -19.42
CA ILE A 56 -25.46 9.62 -19.71
C ILE A 56 -25.24 8.74 -18.46
N LYS A 57 -24.76 7.52 -18.64
CA LYS A 57 -24.34 6.69 -17.50
C LYS A 57 -23.16 7.37 -16.80
N PHE A 58 -23.22 7.47 -15.47
CA PHE A 58 -22.16 8.10 -14.67
C PHE A 58 -20.77 7.50 -14.97
N TRP A 59 -20.68 6.17 -15.02
CA TRP A 59 -19.42 5.48 -15.24
C TRP A 59 -18.93 5.58 -16.68
N GLU A 60 -19.82 5.81 -17.65
CA GLU A 60 -19.45 6.09 -19.03
C GLU A 60 -18.82 7.48 -19.14
N PHE A 61 -19.45 8.50 -18.52
CA PHE A 61 -18.90 9.83 -18.41
C PHE A 61 -17.51 9.83 -17.74
N MET A 62 -17.37 9.14 -16.60
CA MET A 62 -16.09 9.01 -15.92
C MET A 62 -15.03 8.31 -16.78
N SER A 63 -15.44 7.30 -17.57
CA SER A 63 -14.52 6.59 -18.46
C SER A 63 -14.00 7.50 -19.57
N GLN A 64 -14.85 8.33 -20.18
CA GLN A 64 -14.44 9.29 -21.20
C GLN A 64 -13.48 10.36 -20.65
N LEU A 65 -13.74 10.85 -19.43
CA LEU A 65 -12.87 11.81 -18.76
C LEU A 65 -11.48 11.21 -18.43
N LEU A 66 -11.45 9.98 -17.89
CA LEU A 66 -10.21 9.30 -17.54
C LEU A 66 -9.38 8.94 -18.76
N ASP A 67 -10.02 8.45 -19.82
CA ASP A 67 -9.38 8.12 -21.10
C ASP A 67 -8.76 9.36 -21.75
N GLY A 68 -9.48 10.48 -21.76
CA GLY A 68 -8.97 11.76 -22.26
C GLY A 68 -7.77 12.31 -21.47
N LEU A 69 -7.66 11.96 -20.19
CA LEU A 69 -6.52 12.31 -19.34
C LEU A 69 -5.39 11.25 -19.35
N GLY A 70 -5.54 10.17 -20.12
CA GLY A 70 -4.56 9.08 -20.24
C GLY A 70 -4.52 8.10 -19.07
N TYR A 71 -5.59 8.01 -18.27
CA TYR A 71 -5.74 7.03 -17.20
C TYR A 71 -6.49 5.78 -17.65
N GLU A 72 -6.25 4.65 -16.96
CA GLU A 72 -7.00 3.42 -17.20
C GLU A 72 -8.47 3.57 -16.81
N ARG A 73 -9.34 2.92 -17.59
CA ARG A 73 -10.80 2.92 -17.36
C ARG A 73 -11.18 2.04 -16.17
N PRO A 74 -12.16 2.47 -15.34
CA PRO A 74 -12.71 1.63 -14.28
C PRO A 74 -13.34 0.37 -14.86
N SER A 75 -12.95 -0.82 -14.38
CA SER A 75 -13.46 -2.11 -14.89
C SER A 75 -14.01 -3.04 -13.81
N ILE A 76 -13.61 -2.85 -12.55
CA ILE A 76 -13.95 -3.75 -11.45
C ILE A 76 -15.27 -3.30 -10.81
N LYS A 77 -16.33 -4.12 -10.94
CA LYS A 77 -17.64 -3.82 -10.33
C LYS A 77 -17.72 -4.34 -8.90
N ILE A 78 -18.11 -3.46 -7.97
CA ILE A 78 -18.34 -3.79 -6.57
C ILE A 78 -19.81 -3.49 -6.25
N PRO A 79 -20.62 -4.49 -5.87
CA PRO A 79 -22.01 -4.26 -5.46
C PRO A 79 -22.14 -3.25 -4.31
N ALA A 80 -23.09 -2.32 -4.42
CA ALA A 80 -23.29 -1.27 -3.44
C ALA A 80 -23.59 -1.81 -2.03
N PHE A 81 -24.29 -2.95 -1.91
CA PHE A 81 -24.61 -3.56 -0.62
C PHE A 81 -23.36 -4.03 0.14
N ILE A 82 -22.25 -4.35 -0.55
CA ILE A 82 -20.95 -4.68 0.06
C ILE A 82 -20.24 -3.40 0.47
N MET A 83 -20.31 -2.37 -0.37
CA MET A 83 -19.61 -1.11 -0.15
C MET A 83 -20.24 -0.28 0.98
N MET A 84 -21.55 -0.37 1.17
CA MET A 84 -22.31 0.36 2.20
C MET A 84 -21.89 0.07 3.65
N PRO A 85 -21.79 -1.18 4.13
CA PRO A 85 -21.35 -1.46 5.51
C PRO A 85 -19.91 -1.02 5.74
N ILE A 86 -19.02 -1.19 4.75
CA ILE A 86 -17.64 -0.70 4.82
C ILE A 86 -17.62 0.83 4.96
N ALA A 87 -18.44 1.55 4.19
CA ALA A 87 -18.53 3.00 4.29
C ALA A 87 -19.03 3.47 5.67
N HIS A 88 -19.99 2.76 6.28
CA HIS A 88 -20.44 3.04 7.65
C HIS A 88 -19.33 2.78 8.68
N LEU A 89 -18.55 1.71 8.50
CA LEU A 89 -17.40 1.43 9.35
C LEU A 89 -16.35 2.55 9.24
N VAL A 90 -16.03 3.01 8.03
CA VAL A 90 -15.11 4.13 7.82
C VAL A 90 -15.64 5.41 8.46
N GLU A 91 -16.94 5.70 8.34
CA GLU A 91 -17.55 6.86 8.98
C GLU A 91 -17.50 6.77 10.52
N LEU A 92 -17.78 5.58 11.09
CA LEU A 92 -17.67 5.36 12.53
C LEU A 92 -16.23 5.58 13.01
N THR A 93 -15.27 5.02 12.27
CA THR A 93 -13.84 5.21 12.55
C THR A 93 -13.48 6.70 12.49
N TYR A 94 -14.04 7.44 11.54
CA TYR A 94 -13.85 8.89 11.44
C TYR A 94 -14.51 9.69 12.56
N LYS A 95 -15.67 9.28 13.07
CA LYS A 95 -16.26 9.92 14.26
C LYS A 95 -15.37 9.77 15.49
N VAL A 96 -14.67 8.64 15.62
CA VAL A 96 -13.77 8.37 16.75
C VAL A 96 -12.41 9.05 16.56
N LEU A 97 -11.80 8.93 15.38
CA LEU A 97 -10.42 9.38 15.10
C LEU A 97 -10.32 10.79 14.50
N GLY A 98 -11.43 11.36 14.02
CA GLY A 98 -11.47 12.71 13.44
C GLY A 98 -10.95 13.79 14.39
N PRO A 99 -11.35 13.81 15.68
CA PRO A 99 -10.79 14.74 16.67
C PRO A 99 -9.27 14.61 16.87
N TYR A 100 -8.69 13.47 16.51
CA TYR A 100 -7.26 13.18 16.61
C TYR A 100 -6.50 13.46 15.30
N GLY A 101 -7.11 14.19 14.36
CA GLY A 101 -6.46 14.69 13.15
C GLY A 101 -6.58 13.79 11.91
N MET A 102 -7.51 12.83 11.91
CA MET A 102 -7.78 12.04 10.69
C MET A 102 -8.48 12.91 9.63
N THR A 103 -8.02 12.84 8.38
CA THR A 103 -8.63 13.57 7.25
C THR A 103 -10.00 13.01 6.87
N VAL A 104 -10.88 13.86 6.33
CA VAL A 104 -12.22 13.45 5.86
C VAL A 104 -12.09 12.27 4.87
N PRO A 105 -12.69 11.11 5.16
CA PRO A 105 -12.57 9.95 4.30
C PRO A 105 -13.24 10.20 2.95
N GLN A 106 -12.64 9.69 1.88
CA GLN A 106 -13.23 9.75 0.54
C GLN A 106 -14.45 8.81 0.43
N LEU A 107 -14.44 7.71 1.17
CA LEU A 107 -15.52 6.73 1.20
C LEU A 107 -16.50 7.03 2.34
N THR A 108 -17.66 7.60 2.01
CA THR A 108 -18.77 7.86 2.94
C THR A 108 -20.06 7.19 2.44
N PRO A 109 -21.00 6.83 3.34
CA PRO A 109 -22.28 6.25 2.91
C PRO A 109 -23.05 7.14 1.93
N SER A 110 -22.98 8.47 2.13
CA SER A 110 -23.57 9.45 1.23
C SER A 110 -23.00 9.39 -0.19
N ARG A 111 -21.67 9.25 -0.32
CA ARG A 111 -20.99 9.12 -1.62
C ARG A 111 -21.28 7.77 -2.28
N VAL A 112 -21.27 6.67 -1.51
CA VAL A 112 -21.64 5.34 -2.05
C VAL A 112 -23.07 5.38 -2.59
N ARG A 113 -24.01 5.97 -1.84
CA ARG A 113 -25.40 6.14 -2.28
C ARG A 113 -25.49 6.98 -3.55
N LEU A 114 -24.78 8.12 -3.60
CA LEU A 114 -24.71 8.96 -4.79
C LEU A 114 -24.22 8.15 -6.00
N LEU A 115 -23.07 7.50 -5.89
CA LEU A 115 -22.46 6.73 -6.98
C LEU A 115 -23.29 5.51 -7.44
N SER A 116 -24.20 5.01 -6.61
CA SER A 116 -25.04 3.84 -6.92
C SER A 116 -26.42 4.16 -7.50
N CYS A 117 -26.97 5.37 -7.29
CA CYS A 117 -28.36 5.70 -7.65
C CYS A 117 -28.44 6.57 -8.90
N SER A 118 -29.37 6.27 -9.81
CA SER A 118 -29.69 7.15 -10.95
C SER A 118 -30.28 8.48 -10.49
N ARG A 119 -29.85 9.59 -11.11
CA ARG A 119 -30.32 10.95 -10.86
C ARG A 119 -30.41 11.72 -12.18
N THR A 120 -31.62 11.81 -12.70
CA THR A 120 -31.93 12.65 -13.86
C THR A 120 -32.96 13.70 -13.45
N PHE A 121 -32.89 14.87 -14.06
CA PHE A 121 -33.78 16.00 -13.78
C PHE A 121 -34.53 16.43 -15.03
N ASP A 122 -35.78 16.83 -14.84
CA ASP A 122 -36.59 17.37 -15.92
C ASP A 122 -36.35 18.87 -16.09
N SER A 123 -35.75 19.25 -17.21
CA SER A 123 -35.50 20.64 -17.61
C SER A 123 -36.53 21.20 -18.59
N THR A 124 -37.64 20.48 -18.84
CA THR A 124 -38.71 20.92 -19.76
C THR A 124 -39.29 22.27 -19.32
N LYS A 125 -39.45 22.47 -18.00
CA LYS A 125 -39.91 23.75 -17.43
C LYS A 125 -39.01 24.93 -17.79
N ALA A 126 -37.68 24.73 -17.81
CA ALA A 126 -36.73 25.78 -18.16
C ALA A 126 -36.77 26.08 -19.67
N LYS A 127 -36.90 25.04 -20.49
CA LYS A 127 -37.07 25.17 -21.94
C LYS A 127 -38.32 25.99 -22.28
N ASP A 128 -39.46 25.62 -21.71
CA ASP A 128 -40.76 26.20 -22.09
C ASP A 128 -40.94 27.63 -21.57
N ARG A 129 -40.46 27.92 -20.34
CA ARG A 129 -40.73 29.20 -19.67
C ARG A 129 -39.60 30.22 -19.79
N LEU A 130 -38.36 29.76 -19.97
CA LEU A 130 -37.18 30.63 -20.09
C LEU A 130 -36.62 30.65 -21.52
N GLY A 131 -37.10 29.79 -22.42
CA GLY A 131 -36.50 29.59 -23.73
C GLY A 131 -35.09 28.99 -23.66
N TYR A 132 -34.77 28.30 -22.56
CA TYR A 132 -33.44 27.72 -22.36
C TYR A 132 -33.20 26.52 -23.28
N ALA A 133 -32.07 26.55 -24.00
CA ALA A 133 -31.49 25.42 -24.69
C ALA A 133 -29.98 25.38 -24.39
N PRO A 134 -29.39 24.18 -24.19
CA PRO A 134 -27.96 24.05 -23.99
C PRO A 134 -27.20 24.50 -25.25
N VAL A 135 -26.18 25.34 -25.07
CA VAL A 135 -25.36 25.88 -26.17
C VAL A 135 -24.10 25.05 -26.41
N VAL A 136 -23.59 24.41 -25.36
CA VAL A 136 -22.45 23.49 -25.42
C VAL A 136 -22.93 22.04 -25.28
N PRO A 137 -22.76 21.18 -26.29
CA PRO A 137 -23.10 19.76 -26.18
C PRO A 137 -22.17 19.04 -25.20
N LEU A 138 -22.64 17.94 -24.60
CA LEU A 138 -21.92 17.21 -23.54
C LEU A 138 -20.50 16.80 -23.96
N GLN A 139 -20.33 16.28 -25.18
CA GLN A 139 -19.03 15.84 -25.69
C GLN A 139 -18.02 16.98 -25.80
N GLU A 140 -18.46 18.16 -26.24
CA GLU A 140 -17.61 19.35 -26.28
C GLU A 140 -17.26 19.83 -24.88
N GLY A 141 -18.21 19.77 -23.94
CA GLY A 141 -17.96 20.07 -22.53
C GLY A 141 -16.89 19.16 -21.91
N ILE A 142 -16.93 17.85 -22.21
CA ILE A 142 -15.89 16.88 -21.77
C ILE A 142 -14.53 17.26 -22.36
N ARG A 143 -14.47 17.52 -23.68
CA ARG A 143 -13.22 17.90 -24.37
C ARG A 143 -12.58 19.16 -23.76
N ARG A 144 -13.37 20.23 -23.56
CA ARG A 144 -12.88 21.47 -22.93
C ARG A 144 -12.44 21.26 -21.48
N THR A 145 -13.14 20.39 -20.75
CA THR A 145 -12.76 20.04 -19.38
C THR A 145 -11.39 19.35 -19.37
N ILE A 146 -11.16 18.34 -20.21
CA ILE A 146 -9.88 17.65 -20.31
C ILE A 146 -8.74 18.64 -20.63
N ASP A 147 -8.95 19.54 -21.59
CA ASP A 147 -7.97 20.55 -21.99
C ASP A 147 -7.58 21.48 -20.82
N SER A 148 -8.59 21.95 -20.07
CA SER A 148 -8.39 22.77 -18.87
C SER A 148 -7.65 22.04 -17.74
N PHE A 149 -7.71 20.71 -17.70
CA PHE A 149 -7.07 19.87 -16.69
C PHE A 149 -5.85 19.10 -17.25
N SER A 150 -5.22 19.59 -18.31
CA SER A 150 -4.00 19.01 -18.91
C SER A 150 -2.83 18.80 -17.92
N HIS A 151 -2.78 19.59 -16.84
CA HIS A 151 -1.81 19.41 -15.74
C HIS A 151 -2.06 18.18 -14.86
N LEU A 152 -3.20 17.48 -15.04
CA LEU A 152 -3.54 16.23 -14.36
C LEU A 152 -3.36 15.01 -15.25
N THR A 153 -2.91 15.17 -16.50
CA THR A 153 -2.69 14.06 -17.44
C THR A 153 -1.69 13.06 -16.85
N ALA A 154 -1.89 11.76 -17.10
CA ALA A 154 -1.07 10.68 -16.53
C ALA A 154 0.45 10.84 -16.78
N GLY A 155 0.85 11.53 -17.86
CA GLY A 155 2.25 11.84 -18.15
C GLY A 155 2.87 12.97 -17.31
N SER A 156 2.06 13.82 -16.67
CA SER A 156 2.51 14.96 -15.85
C SER A 156 2.79 14.58 -14.39
N GLN A 157 2.25 13.45 -13.92
CA GLN A 157 2.65 12.87 -12.64
C GLN A 157 4.07 12.34 -12.82
N SER A 158 5.05 13.20 -12.48
CA SER A 158 6.47 12.90 -12.26
C SER A 158 6.74 11.39 -12.29
N LYS A 159 7.13 10.90 -13.47
CA LYS A 159 7.74 9.57 -13.63
C LYS A 159 8.82 9.49 -12.54
N ARG A 160 8.65 8.61 -11.54
CA ARG A 160 9.58 8.45 -10.41
C ARG A 160 11.01 8.37 -10.95
N GLU A 161 11.78 9.44 -10.83
CA GLU A 161 13.21 9.43 -11.12
C GLU A 161 13.93 8.83 -9.91
N GLY A 162 14.06 7.51 -9.91
CA GLY A 162 14.94 6.78 -9.00
C GLY A 162 14.29 5.63 -8.21
N PRO A 163 15.12 4.77 -7.58
CA PRO A 163 14.66 3.65 -6.76
C PRO A 163 13.90 4.15 -5.52
N SER A 164 12.79 3.49 -5.16
CA SER A 164 11.95 3.86 -4.00
C SER A 164 12.74 3.90 -2.70
N LYS A 165 12.35 4.74 -1.72
CA LYS A 165 13.04 4.76 -0.42
C LYS A 165 12.97 3.41 0.27
N ALA A 166 11.89 2.65 0.08
CA ALA A 166 11.75 1.27 0.57
C ALA A 166 12.89 0.38 0.04
N SER A 167 13.19 0.46 -1.26
CA SER A 167 14.29 -0.29 -1.84
C SER A 167 15.66 0.15 -1.32
N ARG A 168 15.85 1.44 -1.02
CA ARG A 168 17.07 1.95 -0.35
C ARG A 168 17.20 1.46 1.10
N ILE A 169 16.11 1.44 1.87
CA ILE A 169 16.08 0.96 3.25
C ILE A 169 16.40 -0.53 3.32
N LEU A 170 15.88 -1.31 2.37
CA LEU A 170 16.16 -2.74 2.23
C LEU A 170 17.56 -3.06 1.68
N GLY A 171 18.39 -2.04 1.41
CA GLY A 171 19.76 -2.20 0.90
C GLY A 171 19.85 -2.54 -0.59
N GLY A 172 18.72 -2.53 -1.31
CA GLY A 172 18.63 -2.87 -2.73
C GLY A 172 18.89 -4.35 -3.04
N GLY A 173 18.78 -4.71 -4.32
CA GLY A 173 19.05 -6.06 -4.81
C GLY A 173 17.93 -7.08 -4.54
N LYS A 174 18.28 -8.37 -4.65
CA LYS A 174 17.30 -9.48 -4.71
C LYS A 174 16.33 -9.53 -3.52
N VAL A 175 16.78 -9.21 -2.31
CA VAL A 175 15.93 -9.23 -1.11
C VAL A 175 14.88 -8.11 -1.18
N ALA A 176 15.29 -6.91 -1.58
CA ALA A 176 14.37 -5.79 -1.77
C ALA A 176 13.36 -6.09 -2.88
N ASP A 177 13.80 -6.69 -3.99
CA ASP A 177 12.92 -7.05 -5.10
C ASP A 177 11.93 -8.16 -4.72
N THR A 178 12.33 -9.09 -3.86
CA THR A 178 11.48 -10.16 -3.31
C THR A 178 10.42 -9.60 -2.36
N LEU A 179 10.82 -8.77 -1.39
CA LEU A 179 9.89 -8.17 -0.41
C LEU A 179 8.92 -7.17 -1.04
N LEU A 180 9.34 -6.49 -2.12
CA LEU A 180 8.51 -5.54 -2.87
C LEU A 180 7.73 -6.18 -4.02
N TRP A 181 7.76 -7.51 -4.17
CA TRP A 181 7.05 -8.25 -5.21
C TRP A 181 7.39 -7.81 -6.65
N LYS A 182 8.61 -7.33 -6.88
CA LYS A 182 9.07 -6.91 -8.23
C LYS A 182 9.36 -8.11 -9.13
N ASP A 183 9.87 -9.20 -8.56
CA ASP A 183 10.06 -10.48 -9.25
C ASP A 183 9.16 -11.54 -8.60
N LEU A 184 8.04 -11.83 -9.26
CA LEU A 184 7.05 -12.79 -8.77
C LEU A 184 7.64 -14.20 -8.61
N LYS A 185 8.54 -14.63 -9.50
CA LYS A 185 9.12 -15.98 -9.47
C LYS A 185 10.04 -16.13 -8.26
N GLN A 186 10.93 -15.16 -8.03
CA GLN A 186 11.80 -15.18 -6.85
C GLN A 186 11.01 -15.07 -5.55
N THR A 187 9.96 -14.23 -5.54
CA THR A 187 9.07 -14.07 -4.38
C THR A 187 8.35 -15.37 -4.02
N LEU A 188 7.79 -16.07 -5.02
CA LEU A 188 7.14 -17.36 -4.80
C LEU A 188 8.12 -18.44 -4.31
N ILE A 189 9.33 -18.49 -4.86
CA ILE A 189 10.37 -19.41 -4.40
C ILE A 189 10.74 -19.11 -2.94
N ALA A 190 10.95 -17.84 -2.59
CA ALA A 190 11.28 -17.43 -1.22
C ALA A 190 10.16 -17.77 -0.23
N ILE A 191 8.89 -17.52 -0.59
CA ILE A 191 7.72 -17.89 0.20
C ILE A 191 7.66 -19.42 0.38
N PHE A 192 7.89 -20.20 -0.67
CA PHE A 192 7.88 -21.67 -0.59
C PHE A 192 8.98 -22.20 0.35
N ILE A 193 10.20 -21.65 0.25
CA ILE A 193 11.31 -21.98 1.16
C ILE A 193 10.92 -21.63 2.60
N LEU A 194 10.33 -20.46 2.82
CA LEU A 194 9.96 -20.00 4.13
C LEU A 194 8.81 -20.82 4.76
N ILE A 195 7.81 -21.22 3.97
CA ILE A 195 6.76 -22.14 4.40
C ILE A 195 7.36 -23.49 4.78
N SER A 196 8.31 -23.97 3.98
CA SER A 196 9.02 -25.22 4.27
C SER A 196 9.80 -25.14 5.59
N ILE A 197 10.47 -24.01 5.85
CA ILE A 197 11.14 -23.73 7.14
C ILE A 197 10.11 -23.69 8.28
N TYR A 198 8.97 -23.03 8.10
CA TYR A 198 7.91 -22.95 9.11
C TYR A 198 7.41 -24.34 9.53
N TYR A 199 7.08 -25.21 8.57
CA TYR A 199 6.58 -26.55 8.89
C TYR A 199 7.64 -27.43 9.56
N ASN A 200 8.89 -27.36 9.10
CA ASN A 200 9.98 -28.16 9.65
C ASN A 200 10.47 -27.68 11.02
N PHE A 201 10.37 -26.38 11.30
CA PHE A 201 10.96 -25.76 12.49
C PHE A 201 9.92 -25.36 13.54
N VAL A 202 8.90 -24.63 13.10
CA VAL A 202 7.99 -23.90 13.97
C VAL A 202 6.75 -24.72 14.29
N ALA A 203 6.11 -25.31 13.27
CA ALA A 203 4.88 -26.08 13.45
C ALA A 203 5.09 -27.39 14.24
N THR A 204 6.28 -28.00 14.11
CA THR A 204 6.64 -29.25 14.81
C THR A 204 7.23 -29.02 16.20
N GLY A 205 7.36 -27.76 16.66
CA GLY A 205 7.95 -27.42 17.96
C GLY A 205 9.37 -27.96 18.16
N SER A 206 10.07 -28.26 17.07
CA SER A 206 11.39 -28.91 17.11
C SER A 206 12.46 -27.88 17.47
N THR A 207 13.40 -28.25 18.33
CA THR A 207 14.57 -27.39 18.62
C THR A 207 15.46 -27.25 17.38
N VAL A 208 16.32 -26.22 17.33
CA VAL A 208 17.33 -26.01 16.26
C VAL A 208 18.10 -27.29 15.98
N VAL A 209 18.50 -27.98 17.05
CA VAL A 209 19.28 -29.22 16.98
C VAL A 209 18.47 -30.35 16.33
N THR A 210 17.21 -30.53 16.72
CA THR A 210 16.34 -31.57 16.16
C THR A 210 16.05 -31.33 14.68
N ALA A 211 15.80 -30.08 14.29
CA ALA A 211 15.54 -29.74 12.90
C ALA A 211 16.77 -29.91 12.01
N LEU A 212 17.95 -29.48 12.49
CA LEU A 212 19.21 -29.68 11.78
C LEU A 212 19.50 -31.18 11.60
N SER A 213 19.28 -31.99 12.63
CA SER A 213 19.42 -33.45 12.55
C SER A 213 18.47 -34.07 11.53
N LYS A 214 17.18 -33.67 11.52
CA LYS A 214 16.22 -34.12 10.52
C LYS A 214 16.62 -33.71 9.10
N ALA A 215 17.10 -32.47 8.91
CA ALA A 215 17.56 -31.98 7.62
C ALA A 215 18.78 -32.77 7.12
N LEU A 216 19.76 -33.01 7.98
CA LEU A 216 20.93 -33.85 7.68
C LEU A 216 20.52 -35.29 7.37
N LEU A 217 19.54 -35.84 8.09
CA LEU A 217 19.01 -37.18 7.83
C LEU A 217 18.36 -37.25 6.45
N VAL A 218 17.49 -36.30 6.10
CA VAL A 218 16.85 -36.22 4.79
C VAL A 218 17.89 -36.04 3.69
N ALA A 219 18.88 -35.17 3.89
CA ALA A 219 19.98 -34.98 2.94
C ALA A 219 20.80 -36.26 2.73
N SER A 220 21.14 -36.97 3.80
CA SER A 220 21.84 -38.25 3.73
C SER A 220 21.03 -39.33 3.02
N VAL A 221 19.73 -39.46 3.32
CA VAL A 221 18.82 -40.39 2.63
C VAL A 221 18.70 -40.02 1.16
N PHE A 222 18.56 -38.73 0.84
CA PHE A 222 18.52 -38.24 -0.53
C PHE A 222 19.79 -38.60 -1.30
N LEU A 223 20.97 -38.28 -0.74
CA LEU A 223 22.26 -38.59 -1.35
C LEU A 223 22.45 -40.10 -1.54
N PHE A 224 22.01 -40.92 -0.58
CA PHE A 224 22.07 -42.37 -0.66
C PHE A 224 21.17 -42.92 -1.78
N LEU A 225 19.91 -42.50 -1.84
CA LEU A 225 18.98 -42.88 -2.91
C LEU A 225 19.50 -42.42 -4.27
N HIS A 226 19.95 -41.17 -4.37
CA HIS A 226 20.50 -40.59 -5.60
C HIS A 226 21.78 -41.32 -6.06
N GLY A 227 22.61 -41.81 -5.14
CA GLY A 227 23.77 -42.63 -5.46
C GLY A 227 23.41 -43.99 -6.08
N ILE A 228 22.34 -44.61 -5.58
CA ILE A 228 21.85 -45.93 -6.01
C ILE A 228 21.07 -45.85 -7.34
N LEU A 229 20.43 -44.72 -7.64
CA LEU A 229 19.64 -44.57 -8.87
C LEU A 229 20.49 -44.87 -10.13
N PRO A 230 19.97 -45.70 -11.07
CA PRO A 230 20.62 -45.92 -12.36
C PRO A 230 20.57 -44.66 -13.23
N GLU A 231 21.56 -44.49 -14.11
CA GLU A 231 21.74 -43.29 -14.94
C GLU A 231 20.59 -43.03 -15.92
N LYS A 232 19.81 -44.07 -16.23
CA LYS A 232 18.62 -43.98 -17.09
C LYS A 232 17.43 -44.61 -16.37
N ILE A 233 16.38 -43.83 -16.17
CA ILE A 233 15.11 -44.28 -15.61
C ILE A 233 14.00 -43.81 -16.54
N PHE A 234 13.24 -44.75 -17.12
CA PHE A 234 12.08 -44.47 -17.97
C PHE A 234 12.32 -43.39 -19.05
N GLY A 235 13.51 -43.37 -19.68
CA GLY A 235 13.85 -42.44 -20.75
C GLY A 235 14.45 -41.10 -20.31
N TYR A 236 14.53 -40.81 -19.01
CA TYR A 236 15.19 -39.62 -18.46
C TYR A 236 16.61 -39.95 -17.99
N THR A 237 17.58 -39.10 -18.31
CA THR A 237 18.98 -39.20 -17.83
C THR A 237 19.12 -38.48 -16.49
N VAL A 238 19.46 -39.22 -15.44
CA VAL A 238 19.73 -38.66 -14.11
C VAL A 238 21.20 -38.29 -14.04
N GLU A 239 21.49 -36.99 -13.90
CA GLU A 239 22.87 -36.47 -13.80
C GLU A 239 23.47 -36.85 -12.44
N LYS A 240 24.52 -37.69 -12.43
CA LYS A 240 25.17 -38.12 -11.19
C LYS A 240 26.06 -37.02 -10.62
N ILE A 241 25.98 -36.84 -9.30
CA ILE A 241 26.83 -35.90 -8.58
C ILE A 241 28.27 -36.42 -8.63
N PRO A 242 29.24 -35.66 -9.20
CA PRO A 242 30.61 -36.13 -9.36
C PRO A 242 31.35 -36.19 -8.02
N ALA A 243 32.19 -37.22 -7.84
CA ALA A 243 32.94 -37.45 -6.60
C ALA A 243 33.88 -36.29 -6.20
N SER A 244 34.25 -35.43 -7.15
CA SER A 244 35.04 -34.21 -6.91
C SER A 244 34.34 -33.20 -5.99
N GLN A 245 33.00 -33.18 -5.95
CA GLN A 245 32.25 -32.30 -5.05
C GLN A 245 32.36 -32.72 -3.57
N PHE A 246 32.75 -33.97 -3.30
CA PHE A 246 32.93 -34.49 -1.94
C PHE A 246 34.41 -34.51 -1.49
N HIS A 247 35.34 -34.09 -2.36
CA HIS A 247 36.76 -34.04 -2.04
C HIS A 247 37.08 -32.77 -1.25
N LEU A 248 37.09 -32.87 0.07
CA LEU A 248 37.59 -31.83 0.96
C LEU A 248 39.10 -31.67 0.77
N SER A 249 39.54 -30.52 0.25
CA SER A 249 40.97 -30.23 0.12
C SER A 249 41.62 -30.10 1.50
N LYS A 250 42.89 -30.52 1.60
CA LYS A 250 43.65 -30.45 2.86
C LYS A 250 43.77 -29.01 3.36
N ASP A 251 43.88 -28.06 2.44
CA ASP A 251 43.96 -26.63 2.72
C ASP A 251 42.65 -26.10 3.31
N SER A 252 41.49 -26.45 2.71
CA SER A 252 40.17 -26.06 3.24
C SER A 252 39.90 -26.65 4.63
N SER A 253 40.30 -27.89 4.88
CA SER A 253 40.17 -28.51 6.21
C SER A 253 41.08 -27.84 7.24
N HIS A 254 42.31 -27.50 6.86
CA HIS A 254 43.25 -26.80 7.73
C HIS A 254 42.74 -25.40 8.09
N ASP A 255 42.27 -24.63 7.11
CA ASP A 255 41.71 -23.30 7.33
C ASP A 255 40.46 -23.33 8.24
N LEU A 256 39.58 -24.33 8.03
CA LEU A 256 38.40 -24.50 8.87
C LEU A 256 38.80 -24.84 10.31
N SER A 257 39.80 -25.70 10.50
CA SER A 257 40.33 -26.03 11.83
C SER A 257 40.95 -24.81 12.52
N LEU A 258 41.72 -24.00 11.80
CA LEU A 258 42.31 -22.77 12.33
C LEU A 258 41.24 -21.74 12.71
N SER A 259 40.19 -21.62 11.91
CA SER A 259 39.05 -20.75 12.20
C SER A 259 38.31 -21.18 13.48
N VAL A 260 38.09 -22.49 13.66
CA VAL A 260 37.45 -23.03 14.87
C VAL A 260 38.33 -22.79 16.10
N ILE A 261 39.62 -23.09 16.01
CA ILE A 261 40.58 -22.87 17.10
C ILE A 261 40.65 -21.38 17.47
N SER A 262 40.73 -20.50 16.47
CA SER A 262 40.76 -19.05 16.66
C SER A 262 39.49 -18.54 17.35
N SER A 263 38.32 -18.98 16.89
CA SER A 263 37.03 -18.62 17.49
C SER A 263 36.91 -19.10 18.94
N TRP A 264 37.31 -20.35 19.20
CA TRP A 264 37.32 -20.92 20.56
C TRP A 264 38.27 -20.15 21.48
N ASN A 265 39.50 -19.91 21.05
CA ASN A 265 40.49 -19.17 21.84
C ASN A 265 40.04 -17.74 22.12
N THR A 266 39.42 -17.07 21.15
CA THR A 266 38.85 -15.72 21.32
C THR A 266 37.73 -15.73 22.35
N THR A 267 36.83 -16.71 22.27
CA THR A 267 35.72 -16.88 23.22
C THR A 267 36.21 -17.14 24.63
N VAL A 268 37.18 -18.04 24.80
CA VAL A 268 37.79 -18.34 26.11
C VAL A 268 38.51 -17.11 26.67
N LYS A 269 39.24 -16.36 25.84
CA LYS A 269 39.90 -15.12 26.26
C LYS A 269 38.90 -14.06 26.70
N ALA A 270 37.79 -13.89 25.97
CA ALA A 270 36.69 -13.02 26.35
C ALA A 270 36.07 -13.43 27.70
N LEU A 271 35.80 -14.73 27.89
CA LEU A 271 35.26 -15.26 29.14
C LEU A 271 36.20 -15.02 30.32
N ARG A 272 37.51 -15.26 30.12
CA ARG A 272 38.54 -15.01 31.13
C ARG A 272 38.61 -13.52 31.49
N SER A 273 38.51 -12.63 30.50
CA SER A 273 38.48 -11.18 30.71
C SER A 273 37.26 -10.73 31.52
N LEU A 274 36.09 -11.36 31.30
CA LEU A 274 34.88 -11.13 32.09
C LEU A 274 35.06 -11.59 33.54
N CYS A 275 35.62 -12.78 33.76
CA CYS A 275 35.84 -13.33 35.10
C CYS A 275 36.87 -12.55 35.92
N GLN A 276 37.85 -11.92 35.27
CA GLN A 276 38.87 -11.11 35.95
C GLN A 276 38.34 -9.72 36.35
N GLY A 277 37.23 -9.24 35.78
CA GLY A 277 36.58 -7.99 36.18
C GLY A 277 37.32 -6.70 35.76
N ASN A 278 38.35 -6.80 34.92
CA ASN A 278 39.21 -5.66 34.58
C ASN A 278 38.60 -4.68 33.54
N ASP A 279 37.60 -5.11 32.74
CA ASP A 279 37.02 -4.29 31.67
C ASP A 279 35.48 -4.18 31.80
N TRP A 280 35.04 -3.11 32.44
CA TRP A 280 33.63 -2.77 32.63
C TRP A 280 32.90 -2.45 31.32
N SER A 281 33.59 -1.87 30.31
CA SER A 281 32.97 -1.56 29.02
C SER A 281 32.63 -2.84 28.27
N PHE A 282 33.56 -3.79 28.25
CA PHE A 282 33.33 -5.11 27.67
C PHE A 282 32.21 -5.87 28.39
N PHE A 283 32.19 -5.83 29.73
CA PHE A 283 31.12 -6.44 30.52
C PHE A 283 29.73 -5.90 30.12
N PHE A 284 29.54 -4.58 30.10
CA PHE A 284 28.24 -4.01 29.73
C PHE A 284 27.84 -4.30 28.28
N LYS A 285 28.79 -4.37 27.34
CA LYS A 285 28.51 -4.81 25.96
C LYS A 285 27.98 -6.24 25.94
N VAL A 286 28.61 -7.15 26.67
CA VAL A 286 28.18 -8.55 26.75
C VAL A 286 26.81 -8.66 27.41
N VAL A 287 26.57 -7.94 28.51
CA VAL A 287 25.26 -7.87 29.17
C VAL A 287 24.19 -7.35 28.20
N PHE A 288 24.48 -6.28 27.46
CA PHE A 288 23.54 -5.73 26.48
C PHE A 288 23.23 -6.73 25.35
N VAL A 289 24.25 -7.42 24.83
CA VAL A 289 24.07 -8.47 23.80
C VAL A 289 23.25 -9.62 24.35
N LEU A 290 23.53 -10.10 25.56
CA LEU A 290 22.77 -11.17 26.21
C LEU A 290 21.32 -10.75 26.51
N LEU A 291 21.10 -9.50 26.92
CA LEU A 291 19.78 -8.93 27.12
C LEU A 291 19.00 -8.87 25.80
N ALA A 292 19.62 -8.40 24.72
CA ALA A 292 19.02 -8.40 23.39
C ALA A 292 18.69 -9.82 22.92
N LEU A 293 19.59 -10.79 23.16
CA LEU A 293 19.37 -12.20 22.83
C LEU A 293 18.22 -12.80 23.66
N SER A 294 18.11 -12.44 24.94
CA SER A 294 17.02 -12.84 25.82
C SER A 294 15.67 -12.28 25.35
N LEU A 295 15.61 -11.01 24.98
CA LEU A 295 14.42 -10.38 24.39
C LEU A 295 14.03 -11.05 23.07
N ALA A 296 15.02 -11.31 22.20
CA ALA A 296 14.78 -12.00 20.94
C ALA A 296 14.25 -13.43 21.16
N GLY A 297 14.78 -14.15 22.16
CA GLY A 297 14.32 -15.49 22.54
C GLY A 297 12.94 -15.54 23.20
N ALA A 298 12.49 -14.44 23.82
CA ALA A 298 11.15 -14.34 24.40
C ALA A 298 10.05 -14.23 23.34
N ILE A 299 10.40 -13.78 22.12
CA ILE A 299 9.46 -13.72 21.01
C ILE A 299 9.30 -15.12 20.43
N SER A 300 8.06 -15.64 20.43
CA SER A 300 7.80 -16.95 19.85
C SER A 300 8.08 -16.93 18.34
N LEU A 301 8.86 -17.90 17.85
CA LEU A 301 9.13 -18.05 16.43
C LEU A 301 7.85 -18.24 15.61
N HIS A 302 6.83 -18.86 16.23
CA HIS A 302 5.49 -18.95 15.66
C HIS A 302 4.89 -17.57 15.38
N SER A 303 4.93 -16.64 16.33
CA SER A 303 4.44 -15.27 16.12
C SER A 303 5.21 -14.55 15.00
N ILE A 304 6.53 -14.73 14.90
CA ILE A 304 7.33 -14.10 13.84
C ILE A 304 6.91 -14.61 12.45
N PHE A 305 6.76 -15.92 12.27
CA PHE A 305 6.41 -16.49 10.97
C PHE A 305 4.95 -16.25 10.59
N VAL A 306 4.01 -16.37 11.53
CA VAL A 306 2.57 -16.26 11.24
C VAL A 306 2.11 -14.81 11.16
N ILE A 307 2.69 -13.92 11.96
CA ILE A 307 2.24 -12.52 12.07
C ILE A 307 3.31 -11.58 11.51
N GLY A 308 4.55 -11.68 11.99
CA GLY A 308 5.62 -10.73 11.66
C GLY A 308 5.94 -10.69 10.16
N LEU A 309 6.05 -11.86 9.52
CA LEU A 309 6.46 -11.94 8.13
C LEU A 309 5.36 -11.47 7.15
N PRO A 310 4.08 -11.88 7.25
CA PRO A 310 3.02 -11.30 6.45
C PRO A 310 2.89 -9.79 6.62
N ILE A 311 3.04 -9.29 7.86
CA ILE A 311 3.06 -7.84 8.12
C ILE A 311 4.22 -7.18 7.40
N ALA A 312 5.43 -7.76 7.42
CA ALA A 312 6.58 -7.19 6.72
C ALA A 312 6.31 -7.07 5.21
N PHE A 313 5.86 -8.15 4.56
CA PHE A 313 5.51 -8.12 3.13
C PHE A 313 4.41 -7.09 2.83
N LEU A 314 3.35 -7.03 3.65
CA LEU A 314 2.26 -6.09 3.45
C LEU A 314 2.69 -4.64 3.70
N ALA A 315 3.48 -4.40 4.75
CA ALA A 315 3.94 -3.07 5.14
C ALA A 315 4.84 -2.46 4.07
N PHE A 316 5.79 -3.22 3.52
CA PHE A 316 6.64 -2.73 2.44
C PHE A 316 5.86 -2.49 1.13
N LEU A 317 4.88 -3.34 0.81
CA LEU A 317 3.98 -3.11 -0.32
C LEU A 317 3.11 -1.85 -0.15
N VAL A 318 2.56 -1.65 1.04
CA VAL A 318 1.74 -0.47 1.36
C VAL A 318 2.61 0.79 1.34
N TYR A 319 3.82 0.72 1.88
CA TYR A 319 4.78 1.83 1.85
C TYR A 319 5.17 2.20 0.41
N GLU A 320 5.45 1.22 -0.44
CA GLU A 320 5.78 1.43 -1.86
C GLU A 320 4.65 2.15 -2.61
N LYS A 321 3.39 1.81 -2.33
CA LYS A 321 2.21 2.43 -2.96
C LYS A 321 1.84 3.80 -2.38
N LYS A 322 2.14 4.05 -1.10
CA LYS A 322 1.70 5.25 -0.36
C LYS A 322 2.87 6.06 0.21
N GLU A 323 4.04 5.97 -0.39
CA GLU A 323 5.29 6.57 0.11
C GLU A 323 5.13 8.06 0.45
N GLN A 324 4.51 8.85 -0.44
CA GLN A 324 4.31 10.29 -0.23
C GLN A 324 3.34 10.61 0.91
N GLU A 325 2.22 9.87 1.01
CA GLU A 325 1.25 10.03 2.10
C GLU A 325 1.87 9.66 3.44
N ILE A 326 2.57 8.52 3.51
CA ILE A 326 3.20 8.03 4.74
C ILE A 326 4.33 8.96 5.17
N ASP A 327 5.17 9.41 4.25
CA ASP A 327 6.23 10.37 4.57
C ASP A 327 5.66 11.69 5.10
N SER A 328 4.54 12.17 4.55
CA SER A 328 3.87 13.37 5.06
C SER A 328 3.36 13.20 6.49
N ILE A 329 2.81 12.02 6.81
CA ILE A 329 2.35 11.67 8.16
C ILE A 329 3.55 11.55 9.11
N VAL A 330 4.64 10.93 8.69
CA VAL A 330 5.86 10.78 9.50
C VAL A 330 6.49 12.14 9.79
N VAL A 331 6.54 13.04 8.80
CA VAL A 331 7.03 14.40 8.99
C VAL A 331 6.12 15.17 9.96
N SER A 332 4.80 15.07 9.79
CA SER A 332 3.83 15.67 10.70
C SER A 332 4.01 15.16 12.14
N PHE A 333 4.12 13.83 12.32
CA PHE A 333 4.31 13.22 13.63
C PHE A 333 5.65 13.59 14.26
N LYS A 334 6.72 13.65 13.48
CA LYS A 334 8.04 14.11 13.95
C LYS A 334 8.00 15.57 14.38
N SER A 335 7.30 16.43 13.63
CA SER A 335 7.09 17.83 14.01
C SER A 335 6.29 17.96 15.31
N PHE A 336 5.25 17.14 15.48
CA PHE A 336 4.44 17.07 16.70
C PHE A 336 5.25 16.58 17.91
N ALA A 337 5.99 15.49 17.75
CA ALA A 337 6.86 14.95 18.80
C ALA A 337 7.98 15.92 19.19
N CYS A 338 8.55 16.64 18.22
CA CYS A 338 9.56 17.66 18.48
C CYS A 338 8.96 18.85 19.24
N LYS A 339 7.76 19.31 18.85
CA LYS A 339 7.02 20.37 19.54
C LYS A 339 6.69 19.97 20.98
N HIS A 340 6.17 18.76 21.18
CA HIS A 340 5.86 18.26 22.52
C HIS A 340 7.13 18.04 23.38
N LYS A 341 8.25 17.63 22.77
CA LYS A 341 9.53 17.52 23.48
C LYS A 341 10.05 18.91 23.88
N SER A 342 9.88 19.92 23.03
CA SER A 342 10.19 21.32 23.33
C SER A 342 9.32 21.85 24.47
N ASP A 343 8.00 21.66 24.42
CA ASP A 343 7.06 22.11 25.46
C ASP A 343 7.33 21.44 26.81
N VAL A 344 7.74 20.16 26.81
CA VAL A 344 8.14 19.43 28.02
C VAL A 344 9.49 19.92 28.55
N TYR A 345 10.45 20.23 27.68
CA TYR A 345 11.74 20.79 28.07
C TYR A 345 11.59 22.22 28.63
N GLU A 346 10.74 23.03 28.02
CA GLU A 346 10.42 24.38 28.46
C GLU A 346 9.66 24.38 29.80
N LYS A 347 8.76 23.41 30.04
CA LYS A 347 8.13 23.22 31.37
C LYS A 347 9.08 22.70 32.45
N LEU A 348 10.03 21.82 32.10
CA LEU A 348 10.99 21.25 33.06
C LEU A 348 12.15 22.20 33.40
N PHE A 349 12.58 23.03 32.44
CA PHE A 349 13.77 23.88 32.58
C PHE A 349 13.47 25.40 32.55
N GLY A 350 12.28 25.82 32.13
CA GLY A 350 11.85 27.23 32.13
C GLY A 350 11.31 27.75 33.48
N SER A 351 11.06 26.88 34.46
CA SER A 351 10.53 27.27 35.79
C SER A 351 11.61 27.74 36.79
N LYS A 352 12.81 28.11 36.34
CA LYS A 352 13.86 28.71 37.18
C LYS A 352 14.22 30.12 36.69
N LYS A 353 13.27 31.06 36.83
CA LYS A 353 13.56 32.50 36.92
C LYS A 353 12.32 33.23 37.45
N HIS A 354 12.55 34.07 38.47
CA HIS A 354 11.60 34.72 39.40
C HIS A 354 11.19 33.81 40.56
N ASP A 355 11.63 34.00 41.81
CA ASP A 355 12.29 35.12 42.51
C ASP A 355 13.39 34.66 43.48
#